data_AF-A0A936Y0R2-F1
#
_entry.id   AF-A0A936Y0R2-F1
#
_cell.length_a   1.000
_cell.length_b   1.000
_cell.length_c   1.000
_cell.angle_alpha   90.00
_cell.angle_beta   90.00
_cell.angle_gamma   90.00
#
_symmetry.space_group_name_H-M   'P 1'
#
loop_
_entity.id
_entity.type
_entity.pdbx_description
1 polymer ?
#
loop_
_entity_poly.entity_id
_entity_poly.type
_entity_poly.pdbx_seq_one_letter_code
_entity_poly.pdbx_strand_id
1 'polypeptide(L)'
;MATVTVVLNGQILIAKAGLSTIAINKTIYIPKEQDTLQLVMYAETLGHISPNTGLLVIRDGKDMYEVRFSGDLKKNAAIIFKREKK
;
A
#
# COMPACT_ATOMS: atom_id res chain seq x y z
N MET A 1 15.69 8.88 -7.25
CA MET A 1 14.86 8.45 -6.09
C MET A 1 13.72 7.60 -6.63
N ALA A 2 13.48 6.43 -6.05
CA ALA A 2 12.33 5.60 -6.44
C ALA A 2 11.03 6.22 -5.93
N THR A 3 9.98 6.15 -6.74
CA THR A 3 8.65 6.64 -6.37
C THR A 3 7.59 5.61 -6.66
N VAL A 4 6.53 5.63 -5.84
CA VAL A 4 5.39 4.72 -5.95
C VAL A 4 4.07 5.49 -5.84
N THR A 5 3.05 4.99 -6.51
CA THR A 5 1.67 5.44 -6.33
C THR A 5 0.87 4.33 -5.69
N VAL A 6 0.13 4.67 -4.64
CA VAL A 6 -0.72 3.76 -3.89
C VAL A 6 -2.16 4.04 -4.26
N VAL A 7 -2.86 3.00 -4.69
CA VAL A 7 -4.25 3.03 -5.13
C VAL A 7 -5.08 2.15 -4.21
N LEU A 8 -6.19 2.68 -3.70
CA LEU A 8 -7.18 1.96 -2.91
C LEU A 8 -8.48 1.86 -3.69
N ASN A 9 -8.95 0.64 -3.96
CA ASN A 9 -10.19 0.37 -4.71
C ASN A 9 -10.25 1.11 -6.06
N GLY A 10 -9.12 1.22 -6.75
CA GLY A 10 -9.02 1.94 -8.03
C GLY A 10 -8.87 3.46 -7.91
N GLN A 11 -8.94 4.03 -6.70
CA GLN A 11 -8.75 5.47 -6.47
C GLN A 11 -7.35 5.76 -5.92
N ILE A 12 -6.70 6.82 -6.39
CA ILE A 12 -5.38 7.22 -5.91
C ILE A 12 -5.48 7.66 -4.45
N LEU A 13 -4.78 6.95 -3.56
CA LEU A 13 -4.68 7.28 -2.14
C LEU A 13 -3.45 8.13 -1.85
N ILE A 14 -2.30 7.77 -2.45
CA ILE A 14 -1.04 8.50 -2.36
C ILE A 14 -0.40 8.51 -3.75
N ALA A 15 -0.13 9.69 -4.29
CA ALA A 15 0.52 9.84 -5.59
C ALA A 15 2.02 10.10 -5.42
N LYS A 16 2.85 9.45 -6.25
CA LYS A 16 4.29 9.74 -6.42
C LYS A 16 5.06 9.85 -5.09
N ALA A 17 4.76 8.97 -4.15
CA ALA A 17 5.47 8.88 -2.88
C ALA A 17 6.91 8.43 -3.10
N GLY A 18 7.86 9.24 -2.62
CA GLY A 18 9.27 8.84 -2.59
C GLY A 18 9.51 7.73 -1.56
N LEU A 19 10.24 6.69 -1.96
CA LEU A 19 10.67 5.65 -1.03
C LEU A 19 11.82 6.18 -0.16
N SER A 20 11.64 6.11 1.15
CA SER A 20 12.62 6.55 2.15
C SER A 20 12.48 5.74 3.45
N THR A 21 13.36 5.99 4.42
CA THR A 21 13.26 5.43 5.78
C THR A 21 12.19 6.13 6.63
N ILE A 22 11.58 7.21 6.12
CA ILE A 22 10.52 7.95 6.79
C ILE A 22 9.17 7.40 6.30
N ALA A 23 8.34 6.95 7.26
CA ALA A 23 7.03 6.41 6.97
C ALA A 23 6.05 7.49 6.51
N ILE A 24 5.23 7.17 5.50
CA ILE A 24 4.08 7.97 5.10
C ILE A 24 2.84 7.35 5.75
N ASN A 25 2.15 8.14 6.59
CA ASN A 25 0.98 7.67 7.32
C ASN A 25 -0.30 8.21 6.70
N LYS A 26 -1.27 7.32 6.44
CA LYS A 26 -2.63 7.70 6.05
C LYS A 26 -3.68 6.88 6.80
N THR A 27 -4.63 7.59 7.38
CA THR A 27 -5.86 7.01 7.94
C THR A 27 -6.93 6.97 6.87
N ILE A 28 -7.59 5.82 6.74
CA ILE A 28 -8.65 5.58 5.77
C ILE A 28 -9.89 5.17 6.55
N TYR A 29 -11.03 5.78 6.23
CA TYR A 29 -12.32 5.40 6.81
C TYR A 29 -13.03 4.44 5.87
N ILE A 30 -13.41 3.28 6.40
CA ILE A 30 -14.01 2.20 5.63
C ILE A 30 -15.50 2.14 5.98
N PRO A 31 -16.42 2.39 5.03
CA PRO A 31 -17.84 2.26 5.27
C PRO A 31 -18.21 0.85 5.77
N LYS A 32 -19.26 0.74 6.59
CA LYS A 32 -19.70 -0.56 7.12
C LYS A 32 -20.13 -1.53 6.02
N GLU A 33 -20.70 -1.02 4.94
CA GLU A 33 -21.14 -1.79 3.77
C GLU A 33 -19.96 -2.37 2.96
N GLN A 34 -18.72 -1.92 3.23
CA GLN A 34 -17.54 -2.35 2.51
C GLN A 34 -16.80 -3.46 3.26
N ASP A 35 -16.92 -4.67 2.72
CA ASP A 35 -16.31 -5.89 3.25
C ASP A 35 -14.91 -6.18 2.68
N THR A 36 -14.56 -5.55 1.56
CA THR A 36 -13.28 -5.80 0.89
C THR A 36 -12.65 -4.51 0.41
N LEU A 37 -11.34 -4.41 0.60
CA LEU A 37 -10.51 -3.34 0.10
C LEU A 37 -9.34 -3.92 -0.67
N GLN A 38 -9.05 -3.35 -1.84
CA GLN A 38 -7.86 -3.68 -2.60
C GLN A 38 -6.91 -2.48 -2.56
N LEU A 39 -5.74 -2.68 -1.98
CA LEU A 39 -4.64 -1.74 -2.03
C LEU A 39 -3.63 -2.24 -3.05
N VAL A 40 -3.35 -1.43 -4.07
CA VAL A 40 -2.35 -1.73 -5.09
C VAL A 40 -1.25 -0.68 -5.03
N MET A 41 -0.01 -1.14 -5.04
CA MET A 41 1.14 -0.28 -5.21
C MET A 41 1.70 -0.41 -6.61
N TYR A 42 1.81 0.72 -7.29
CA TYR A 42 2.42 0.87 -8.60
C TYR A 42 3.79 1.53 -8.45
N ALA A 43 4.82 0.93 -9.04
CA ALA A 43 6.11 1.61 -9.17
C ALA A 43 6.00 2.67 -10.28
N GLU A 44 6.22 3.94 -9.95
CA GLU A 44 6.25 5.02 -10.95
C GLU A 44 7.64 5.20 -11.54
N THR A 45 8.68 5.03 -10.72
CA THR A 45 10.07 5.11 -11.17
C THR A 45 10.88 3.99 -10.53
N LEU A 46 11.88 3.50 -11.26
CA LEU A 46 12.90 2.63 -10.70
C LEU A 46 13.95 3.50 -9.99
N GLY A 47 14.25 3.16 -8.74
CA GLY A 47 15.43 3.70 -8.08
C GLY A 47 16.72 3.07 -8.61
N HIS A 48 17.87 3.54 -8.11
CA HIS A 48 19.16 2.89 -8.35
C HIS A 48 19.20 1.44 -7.84
N ILE A 49 18.40 1.12 -6.83
CA ILE A 49 18.23 -0.22 -6.27
C ILE A 49 16.83 -0.70 -6.66
N SER A 50 16.75 -1.60 -7.64
CA SER A 50 15.55 -2.39 -7.90
C SER A 50 15.61 -3.71 -7.11
N PRO A 51 14.47 -4.30 -6.68
CA PRO A 51 13.10 -3.82 -6.81
C PRO A 51 12.71 -2.77 -5.76
N ASN A 52 11.62 -2.04 -6.00
CA ASN A 52 11.04 -1.11 -5.03
C ASN A 52 10.35 -1.93 -3.93
N THR A 53 11.02 -2.07 -2.79
CA THR A 53 10.50 -2.80 -1.62
C THR A 53 9.95 -1.85 -0.58
N GLY A 54 8.98 -2.32 0.21
CA GLY A 54 8.47 -1.56 1.34
C GLY A 54 7.78 -2.43 2.37
N LEU A 55 7.54 -1.81 3.53
CA LEU A 55 6.80 -2.39 4.65
C LEU A 55 5.49 -1.60 4.80
N LEU A 56 4.37 -2.29 4.64
CA LEU A 56 3.06 -1.75 5.00
C LEU A 56 2.73 -2.19 6.42
N VAL A 57 2.52 -1.22 7.30
CA VAL A 57 2.03 -1.46 8.67
C VAL A 57 0.56 -1.06 8.73
N ILE A 58 -0.32 -2.05 8.90
CA ILE A 58 -1.75 -1.80 9.12
C ILE A 58 -2.02 -1.84 10.61
N ARG A 59 -2.74 -0.82 11.09
CA ARG A 59 -3.23 -0.75 12.46
C ARG A 59 -4.75 -0.76 12.42
N ASP A 60 -5.37 -1.80 12.94
CA ASP A 60 -6.82 -1.92 13.08
C ASP A 60 -7.16 -2.06 14.57
N GLY A 61 -7.58 -0.96 15.21
CA GLY A 61 -7.78 -0.92 16.66
C GLY A 61 -6.50 -1.26 17.42
N LYS A 62 -6.46 -2.45 18.03
CA LYS A 62 -5.30 -2.97 18.79
C LYS A 62 -4.41 -3.89 17.96
N ASP A 63 -4.89 -4.33 16.81
CA ASP A 63 -4.20 -5.30 15.97
C ASP A 63 -3.23 -4.58 15.04
N MET A 64 -2.06 -5.20 14.83
CA MET A 64 -1.02 -4.70 13.94
C MET A 64 -0.60 -5.79 12.97
N TYR A 65 -0.63 -5.47 11.68
CA TYR A 65 -0.22 -6.37 10.62
C TYR A 65 0.92 -5.75 9.82
N GLU A 66 1.97 -6.52 9.61
CA GLU A 66 3.13 -6.12 8.83
C GLU A 66 3.16 -6.92 7.53
N VAL A 67 3.03 -6.21 6.40
CA VAL A 67 3.06 -6.82 5.07
C VAL A 67 4.24 -6.26 4.30
N ARG A 68 5.19 -7.14 3.96
CA ARG A 68 6.28 -6.81 3.05
C ARG A 68 5.80 -6.94 1.61
N PHE A 69 6.14 -5.97 0.80
CA PHE A 69 5.84 -6.02 -0.63
C PHE A 69 7.04 -5.55 -1.45
N SER A 70 7.06 -5.97 -2.71
CA SER A 70 8.06 -5.57 -3.69
C SER A 70 7.38 -5.34 -5.04
N GLY A 71 7.76 -4.29 -5.75
CA GLY A 71 7.31 -4.03 -7.10
C GLY A 71 8.41 -3.47 -8.00
N ASP A 72 8.17 -3.52 -9.30
CA ASP A 72 8.98 -2.88 -10.35
C ASP A 72 8.04 -2.39 -11.45
N LEU A 73 8.56 -1.85 -12.56
CA LEU A 73 7.72 -1.33 -13.65
C LEU A 73 6.87 -2.41 -14.36
N LYS A 74 7.16 -3.69 -14.15
CA LYS A 74 6.44 -4.83 -14.74
C LYS A 74 5.56 -5.55 -13.72
N LYS A 75 5.87 -5.45 -12.43
CA LYS A 75 5.21 -6.17 -11.33
C LYS A 75 4.71 -5.20 -10.27
N ASN A 76 3.40 -5.20 -10.06
CA ASN A 76 2.75 -4.46 -8.98
C ASN A 76 2.45 -5.39 -7.81
N ALA A 77 2.42 -4.84 -6.60
CA ALA A 77 1.97 -5.55 -5.42
C ALA A 77 0.52 -5.17 -5.11
N ALA A 78 -0.33 -6.18 -4.90
CA ALA A 78 -1.72 -5.98 -4.49
C ALA A 78 -1.98 -6.70 -3.16
N ILE A 79 -2.63 -6.01 -2.24
CA ILE A 79 -3.02 -6.50 -0.91
C ILE A 79 -4.54 -6.38 -0.83
N ILE A 80 -5.20 -7.48 -0.49
CA ILE A 80 -6.66 -7.54 -0.33
C ILE A 80 -6.96 -7.66 1.16
N PHE A 81 -7.62 -6.65 1.71
CA PHE A 81 -8.18 -6.70 3.05
C PHE A 81 -9.59 -7.24 2.96
N LYS A 82 -9.91 -8.24 3.78
CA LYS A 82 -11.27 -8.74 3.95
C LYS A 82 -11.69 -8.51 5.39
N ARG A 83 -12.86 -7.92 5.57
CA ARG A 83 -13.48 -7.78 6.89
C ARG A 83 -13.80 -9.17 7.42
N GLU A 84 -13.39 -9.44 8.65
CA GLU A 84 -13.83 -10.63 9.36
C GLU A 84 -15.31 -10.45 9.73
N LYS A 85 -16.17 -11.34 9.21
CA LYS A 85 -17.59 -11.36 9.57
C LYS A 85 -17.69 -12.09 10.91
N LYS A 86 -18.28 -11.43 11.90
CA LYS A 86 -18.66 -12.06 13.17
C LYS A 86 -19.89 -12.94 12.97
#